data_AF-A0A2T6D9N9-F1
#
_entry.id   AF-A0A2T6D9N9-F1
#
_cell.length_a   1.000
_cell.length_b   1.000
_cell.length_c   1.000
_cell.angle_alpha   90.00
_cell.angle_beta   90.00
_cell.angle_gamma   90.00
#
_symmetry.space_group_name_H-M   'P 1'
#
loop_
_entity.id
_entity.type
_entity.pdbx_description
1 polymer ?
#
loop_
_entity_poly.entity_id
_entity_poly.type
_entity_poly.pdbx_seq_one_letter_code
_entity_poly.pdbx_strand_id
1 'polypeptide(L)' 'MAETTLFRTRVPTARLRKAEKVFARLGMKSGDAFNIFLAQVELRNDLPFAITTQPERLLTTAEQGKAWDKALGEY' A
#
# COMPACT_ATOMS: atom_id res chain seq x y z
N MET A 1 6.00 -28.68 2.43
CA MET A 1 6.08 -27.24 2.78
C MET A 1 6.49 -26.51 1.52
N ALA A 2 5.99 -25.30 1.29
CA ALA A 2 6.42 -24.51 0.12
C ALA A 2 7.90 -24.13 0.27
N GLU A 3 8.64 -24.10 -0.84
CA GLU A 3 10.03 -23.61 -0.84
C GLU A 3 10.02 -22.11 -0.52
N THR A 4 10.90 -21.69 0.39
CA THR A 4 11.00 -20.29 0.83
C THR A 4 12.39 -19.74 0.52
N THR A 5 12.45 -18.54 -0.06
CA THR A 5 13.70 -17.85 -0.38
C THR A 5 13.83 -16.56 0.44
N LEU A 6 15.02 -16.28 0.97
CA LEU A 6 15.29 -15.06 1.70
C LEU A 6 15.58 -13.88 0.77
N PHE A 7 14.70 -12.89 0.74
CA PHE A 7 14.91 -11.62 0.04
C PHE A 7 15.50 -10.56 0.98
N ARG A 8 16.63 -9.97 0.61
CA ARG A 8 17.29 -8.87 1.35
C ARG A 8 17.47 -7.66 0.45
N THR A 9 17.11 -6.48 0.95
CA THR A 9 17.34 -5.21 0.26
C THR A 9 17.73 -4.11 1.24
N ARG A 10 18.48 -3.11 0.76
CA ARG A 10 18.84 -1.92 1.55
C ARG A 10 17.78 -0.85 1.37
N VAL A 11 17.26 -0.33 2.47
CA VAL A 11 16.29 0.77 2.48
C VAL A 11 16.76 1.88 3.43
N PRO A 12 16.39 3.15 3.19
CA PRO A 12 16.67 4.22 4.14
C PRO A 12 16.02 3.93 5.50
N THR A 13 16.81 3.99 6.58
CA THR A 13 16.36 3.68 7.95
C THR A 13 15.14 4.50 8.36
N ALA A 14 15.11 5.79 8.01
CA ALA A 14 13.99 6.66 8.32
C ALA A 14 12.70 6.25 7.60
N ARG A 15 12.80 5.71 6.37
CA ARG A 15 11.65 5.22 5.59
C ARG A 15 11.10 3.95 6.23
N LEU A 16 11.97 3.01 6.57
CA LEU A 16 11.57 1.75 7.20
C LEU A 16 10.87 2.00 8.54
N ARG A 17 11.44 2.83 9.42
CA ARG A 17 10.84 3.17 10.72
C ARG A 17 9.45 3.79 10.60
N LYS A 18 9.21 4.61 9.57
CA LYS A 18 7.88 5.21 9.33
C LYS A 18 6.88 4.13 8.88
N ALA A 19 7.29 3.25 7.96
CA ALA A 19 6.45 2.16 7.46
C ALA A 19 6.12 1.15 8.57
N GLU A 20 7.08 0.80 9.42
CA GLU A 20 6.89 -0.12 10.55
C GLU A 20 5.79 0.34 11.52
N LYS A 21 5.67 1.64 11.77
CA LYS A 21 4.57 2.18 12.59
C LYS A 21 3.20 1.97 11.95
N VAL A 22 3.12 2.06 10.62
CA VAL A 22 1.89 1.80 9.87
C VAL A 22 1.56 0.32 9.90
N PHE A 23 2.53 -0.56 9.65
CA PHE A 23 2.33 -2.00 9.70
C PHE A 23 1.92 -2.48 11.09
N ALA A 24 2.55 -1.94 12.15
CA ALA A 24 2.21 -2.26 13.53
C ALA A 24 0.75 -1.89 13.86
N ARG A 25 0.26 -0.73 13.40
CA ARG A 25 -1.15 -0.35 13.52
C ARG A 25 -2.11 -1.31 12.83
N LEU A 26 -1.64 -2.02 11.79
CA LEU A 26 -2.39 -3.03 11.06
C LEU A 26 -2.16 -4.46 11.62
N GLY A 27 -1.41 -4.61 12.71
CA GLY A 27 -1.10 -5.92 13.30
C GLY A 27 -0.06 -6.73 12.51
N MET A 28 0.76 -6.08 11.69
CA MET A 28 1.67 -6.73 10.75
C MET A 28 3.14 -6.37 11.01
N LYS A 29 4.05 -7.31 10.72
CA LYS A 29 5.49 -7.04 10.61
C LYS A 29 5.84 -6.64 9.18
N SER A 30 7.02 -6.05 9.00
CA SER A 30 7.54 -5.68 7.67
C SER A 30 7.63 -6.87 6.71
N GLY A 31 7.96 -8.06 7.22
CA GLY A 31 7.99 -9.29 6.42
C GLY A 31 6.60 -9.69 5.90
N ASP A 32 5.57 -9.59 6.74
CA ASP A 32 4.19 -9.89 6.36
C ASP A 32 3.72 -8.92 5.27
N ALA A 33 3.98 -7.62 5.46
CA ALA A 33 3.62 -6.59 4.48
C ALA A 33 4.31 -6.80 3.13
N PHE A 34 5.59 -7.21 3.14
CA PHE A 34 6.32 -7.47 1.90
C PHE A 34 5.83 -8.73 1.19
N ASN A 35 5.49 -9.79 1.93
CA ASN A 35 4.89 -10.99 1.34
C ASN A 35 3.51 -10.68 0.72
N ILE A 36 2.68 -9.87 1.37
CA ILE A 36 1.41 -9.43 0.78
C ILE A 36 1.66 -8.60 -0.48
N PHE A 37 2.66 -7.71 -0.48
CA PHE A 37 3.05 -6.96 -1.68
C PHE A 37 3.42 -7.90 -2.83
N LEU A 38 4.27 -8.90 -2.60
CA LEU A 38 4.66 -9.87 -3.62
C LEU A 38 3.45 -10.67 -4.13
N ALA A 39 2.56 -11.10 -3.24
CA ALA A 39 1.33 -11.78 -3.62
C ALA A 39 0.44 -10.89 -4.50
N GLN A 40 0.33 -9.59 -4.21
CA GLN A 40 -0.44 -8.68 -5.07
C GLN A 40 0.22 -8.47 -6.44
N VAL A 41 1.55 -8.41 -6.50
CA VAL A 41 2.28 -8.32 -7.77
C VAL A 41 2.04 -9.56 -8.63
N GLU A 42 2.15 -10.75 -8.03
CA GLU A 42 1.88 -12.03 -8.70
C GLU A 42 0.44 -12.09 -9.22
N LEU A 43 -0.55 -11.77 -8.37
CA LEU A 43 -1.96 -11.84 -8.72
C LEU A 43 -2.35 -10.87 -9.84
N ARG A 44 -1.73 -9.68 -9.89
CA ARG A 44 -2.06 -8.64 -10.87
C ARG A 44 -1.22 -8.70 -12.14
N ASN A 45 -0.10 -9.42 -12.10
CA ASN A 45 0.96 -9.34 -13.10
C ASN A 45 1.39 -7.88 -13.37
N ASP A 46 1.30 -7.04 -12.34
CA ASP A 46 1.57 -5.60 -12.36
C ASP A 46 1.77 -5.09 -10.92
N LEU A 47 2.17 -3.84 -10.76
CA LEU A 47 2.34 -3.23 -9.45
C LEU A 47 0.99 -2.99 -8.75
N PRO A 48 0.94 -3.13 -7.40
CA PRO A 48 -0.30 -2.99 -6.64
C PRO A 48 -0.72 -1.53 -6.39
N PHE A 49 -0.15 -0.59 -7.14
CA PHE A 49 -0.47 0.83 -7.11
C PHE A 49 -0.18 1.45 -8.48
N ALA A 50 -0.93 2.48 -8.84
CA ALA A 50 -0.74 3.18 -10.11
C ALA A 50 0.63 3.85 -10.17
N ILE A 51 1.40 3.58 -11.22
CA ILE A 51 2.61 4.33 -11.55
C ILE A 51 2.26 5.35 -12.63
N THR A 52 2.33 6.63 -12.27
CA THR A 52 2.06 7.75 -13.18
C THR A 52 3.04 8.88 -12.93
N THR A 53 3.42 9.59 -14.00
CA THR A 53 4.16 10.86 -13.91
C THR A 53 3.25 12.05 -13.60
N GLN A 54 1.93 11.84 -13.63
CA GLN A 54 0.89 12.80 -13.29
C GLN A 54 0.12 12.27 -12.08
N PRO A 55 0.69 12.38 -10.86
CA PRO A 55 0.03 11.91 -9.65
C PRO A 55 -1.25 12.74 -9.44
N GLU A 56 -2.41 12.08 -9.40
CA GLU A 56 -3.61 12.74 -8.91
C GLU A 56 -3.39 13.14 -7.46
N ARG A 57 -3.70 14.40 -7.15
CA ARG A 57 -3.60 14.92 -5.79
C ARG A 57 -4.54 14.09 -4.90
N LEU A 58 -4.03 13.57 -3.78
CA LEU A 58 -4.88 12.98 -2.76
C LEU A 58 -5.93 14.02 -2.33
N LEU A 59 -7.19 13.68 -2.55
CA LEU A 59 -8.31 14.51 -2.12
C LEU A 59 -8.26 14.68 -0.60
N THR A 60 -8.53 15.88 -0.12
CA THR A 60 -8.77 16.14 1.29
C THR A 60 -10.01 15.36 1.76
N THR A 61 -10.18 15.15 3.07
CA THR A 61 -11.35 14.45 3.63
C THR A 61 -12.67 15.05 3.14
N ALA A 62 -12.74 16.39 3.04
CA ALA A 62 -13.92 17.10 2.54
C ALA A 62 -14.16 16.86 1.04
N GLU A 63 -13.10 16.80 0.23
CA GLU A 63 -13.20 16.51 -1.20
C GLU A 63 -13.54 15.03 -1.46
N GLN A 64 -13.07 14.11 -0.61
CA GLN A 64 -13.47 12.71 -0.66
C GLN A 64 -14.96 12.55 -0.35
N GLY A 65 -15.48 13.20 0.69
CA GLY A 65 -16.92 13.18 1.01
C GLY A 65 -17.78 13.59 -0.19
N LYS A 66 -17.45 14.72 -0.82
CA LYS A 66 -18.16 15.19 -2.02
C LYS A 66 -18.08 14.22 -3.21
N ALA A 67 -16.94 13.54 -3.39
CA ALA A 67 -16.79 12.53 -4.43
C ALA A 67 -17.67 11.29 -4.17
N TRP A 68 -17.85 10.92 -2.90
CA TRP A 68 -18.70 9.82 -2.48
C TRP A 68 -20.19 10.17 -2.64
N ASP A 69 -20.60 11.37 -2.22
CA ASP A 69 -21.98 11.87 -2.42
C ASP A 69 -22.35 11.90 -3.91
N LYS A 70 -21.41 12.33 -4.76
CA LYS A 70 -21.61 12.36 -6.22
C LYS A 70 -21.72 10.96 -6.85
N ALA A 71 -21.02 9.97 -6.30
CA ALA A 71 -20.97 8.62 -6.86
C ALA A 71 -22.10 7.71 -6.35
N LEU A 72 -22.57 7.90 -5.12
CA LEU A 72 -23.50 7.00 -4.44
C LEU A 72 -24.85 7.66 -4.11
N GLY A 73 -25.01 8.96 -4.36
CA GLY A 73 -26.19 9.75 -3.99
C GLY A 73 -26.09 10.30 -2.56
N GLU A 74 -26.86 11.36 -2.26
CA GLU A 74 -27.03 11.85 -0.88
C GLU A 74 -27.76 10.77 -0.06
N TYR A 75 -27.19 10.42 1.09
CA TYR A 75 -27.83 9.55 2.06
C TYR A 75 -28.73 10.34 3.02
#